data_AF-A0A2S8NSK3-F1
#
_entry.id   AF-A0A2S8NSK3-F1
#
_cell.length_a   1.000
_cell.length_b   1.000
_cell.length_c   1.000
_cell.angle_alpha   90.00
_cell.angle_beta   90.00
_cell.angle_gamma   90.00
#
_symmetry.space_group_name_H-M   'P 1'
#
loop_
_entity.id
_entity.type
_entity.pdbx_description
1 polymer ?
#
loop_
_entity_poly.entity_id
_entity_poly.type
_entity_poly.pdbx_seq_one_letter_code
_entity_poly.pdbx_strand_id
1 'polypeptide(L)'
;MQEKFKEVLNYGKTLGYDVILDVNPETFKNLNINLNKLDLSYFNQLGATTLRLDGNFDGLTEALLSTNNDNIKIQLNASLMNKTISNIISYGANPLNLSALHNFYPQEYSGLDQDLFNFFSKKWRSFGIKLGVFITLDGAAQTGPWDINDNLPTLESHRYLPLDLQLRHFLAIQYFDFILISTQFATEEQLKCLRDNNFNLLTFKVQLDKDITSLEKEILLKHDHYIRGDLSAFIARSTVPRKTYLNDSVPPRDFLHKYFQPGDIVMPNDKYLKYKGEVQIVRKQIKNDGRRNYFGKLPSSDCILLDFIKPWRAFKIIEVK
;
A
#
# COMPACT_ATOMS: atom_id res chain seq x y z
N MET A 1 -2.48 35.47 -7.35
CA MET A 1 -2.20 34.02 -7.39
C MET A 1 -1.37 33.59 -6.18
N GLN A 2 -0.25 34.26 -5.90
CA GLN A 2 0.64 33.95 -4.76
C GLN A 2 -0.04 34.06 -3.38
N GLU A 3 -0.89 35.06 -3.14
CA GLU A 3 -1.62 35.20 -1.87
C GLU A 3 -2.61 34.05 -1.63
N LYS A 4 -3.44 33.71 -2.62
CA LYS A 4 -4.35 32.56 -2.54
C LYS A 4 -3.60 31.24 -2.33
N PHE A 5 -2.45 31.07 -3.00
CA PHE A 5 -1.60 29.89 -2.82
C PHE A 5 -1.09 29.81 -1.37
N LYS A 6 -0.52 30.91 -0.86
CA LYS A 6 -0.06 31.01 0.53
C LYS A 6 -1.19 30.76 1.54
N GLU A 7 -2.39 31.26 1.28
CA GLU A 7 -3.56 31.06 2.14
C GLU A 7 -3.93 29.57 2.26
N VAL A 8 -4.02 28.85 1.12
CA VAL A 8 -4.35 27.42 1.09
C VAL A 8 -3.28 26.58 1.79
N LEU A 9 -1.99 26.84 1.51
CA LEU A 9 -0.89 26.12 2.16
C LEU A 9 -0.87 26.34 3.67
N ASN A 10 -1.04 27.60 4.12
CA ASN A 10 -1.07 27.89 5.55
C ASN A 10 -2.30 27.27 6.21
N TYR A 11 -3.46 27.26 5.56
CA TYR A 11 -4.63 26.57 6.08
C TYR A 11 -4.38 25.06 6.24
N GLY A 12 -3.72 24.41 5.29
CA GLY A 12 -3.31 23.01 5.43
C GLY A 12 -2.36 22.80 6.63
N LYS A 13 -1.38 23.70 6.78
CA LYS A 13 -0.42 23.68 7.90
C LYS A 13 -1.10 23.89 9.26
N THR A 14 -2.09 24.79 9.37
CA THR A 14 -2.82 25.01 10.64
C THR A 14 -3.70 23.83 11.04
N LEU A 15 -4.17 23.04 10.07
CA LEU A 15 -4.85 21.76 10.31
C LEU A 15 -3.89 20.62 10.69
N GLY A 16 -2.57 20.86 10.67
CA GLY A 16 -1.55 19.88 11.02
C GLY A 16 -1.16 18.94 9.87
N TYR A 17 -1.51 19.27 8.62
CA TYR A 17 -1.06 18.50 7.46
C TYR A 17 0.41 18.74 7.15
N ASP A 18 1.06 17.71 6.59
CA ASP A 18 2.37 17.87 5.95
C ASP A 18 2.16 18.46 4.55
N VAL A 19 2.50 19.74 4.40
CA VAL A 19 2.39 20.51 3.18
C VAL A 19 3.69 20.37 2.39
N ILE A 20 3.64 19.51 1.37
CA ILE A 20 4.76 19.20 0.49
C ILE A 20 4.69 20.12 -0.74
N LEU A 21 5.74 20.91 -0.98
CA LEU A 21 5.90 21.63 -2.26
C LEU A 21 6.92 20.92 -3.13
N ASP A 22 6.50 20.62 -4.36
CA ASP A 22 7.37 20.04 -5.37
C ASP A 22 8.13 21.12 -6.11
N VAL A 23 9.46 21.08 -6.03
CA VAL A 23 10.35 22.09 -6.59
C VAL A 23 11.46 21.44 -7.39
N ASN A 24 11.68 21.99 -8.58
CA ASN A 24 12.79 21.61 -9.45
C ASN A 24 13.96 22.60 -9.31
N PRO A 25 15.16 22.29 -9.82
CA PRO A 25 16.33 23.17 -9.75
C PRO A 25 16.10 24.58 -10.33
N GLU A 26 15.21 24.71 -11.31
CA GLU A 26 14.90 25.98 -11.98
C GLU A 26 14.08 26.91 -11.09
N THR A 27 13.24 26.35 -10.23
CA THR A 27 12.45 27.10 -9.23
C THR A 27 13.36 27.88 -8.28
N PHE A 28 14.44 27.26 -7.80
CA PHE A 28 15.42 27.95 -6.93
C PHE A 28 16.12 29.10 -7.65
N LYS A 29 16.45 28.93 -8.93
CA LYS A 29 17.06 29.99 -9.76
C LYS A 29 16.09 31.17 -9.94
N ASN A 30 14.84 30.88 -10.32
CA ASN A 30 13.83 31.89 -10.57
C ASN A 30 13.47 32.71 -9.30
N LEU A 31 13.56 32.08 -8.13
CA LEU A 31 13.35 32.72 -6.84
C LEU A 31 14.62 33.36 -6.25
N ASN A 32 15.76 33.29 -6.96
CA ASN A 32 17.07 33.74 -6.48
C ASN A 32 17.47 33.15 -5.11
N ILE A 33 17.08 31.90 -4.84
CA ILE A 33 17.41 31.19 -3.60
C ILE A 33 18.77 30.54 -3.74
N ASN A 34 19.71 30.94 -2.88
CA ASN A 34 21.05 30.36 -2.85
C ASN A 34 21.08 29.14 -1.92
N LEU A 35 21.09 27.94 -2.51
CA LEU A 35 21.12 26.67 -1.76
C LEU A 35 22.36 26.51 -0.87
N ASN A 36 23.47 27.20 -1.15
CA ASN A 36 24.67 27.16 -0.30
C ASN A 36 24.44 27.81 1.07
N LYS A 37 23.39 28.63 1.21
CA LYS A 37 23.02 29.26 2.48
C LYS A 37 22.13 28.38 3.35
N LEU A 38 21.58 27.29 2.79
CA LEU A 38 20.63 26.39 3.48
C LEU A 38 19.43 27.14 4.10
N ASP A 39 19.06 28.27 3.49
CA ASP A 39 17.95 29.12 3.88
C ASP A 39 16.75 28.79 2.99
N LEU A 40 15.73 28.19 3.61
CA LEU A 40 14.47 27.81 3.00
C LEU A 40 13.30 28.62 3.61
N SER A 41 13.62 29.74 4.27
CA SER A 41 12.65 30.60 4.97
C SER A 41 11.52 31.08 4.05
N TYR A 42 11.81 31.33 2.77
CA TYR A 42 10.80 31.64 1.76
C TYR A 42 9.69 30.58 1.71
N PHE A 43 10.06 29.30 1.62
CA PHE A 43 9.11 28.19 1.56
C PHE A 43 8.38 28.00 2.89
N ASN A 44 9.07 28.17 4.02
CA ASN A 44 8.44 28.11 5.34
C ASN A 44 7.36 29.18 5.50
N GLN A 45 7.65 30.42 5.04
CA GLN A 45 6.71 31.55 5.05
C GLN A 45 5.54 31.36 4.07
N LEU A 46 5.73 30.62 2.98
CA LEU A 46 4.63 30.21 2.10
C LEU A 46 3.69 29.21 2.78
N GLY A 47 4.16 28.47 3.79
CA GLY A 47 3.38 27.45 4.50
C GLY A 47 3.85 26.02 4.23
N ALA A 48 4.97 25.82 3.54
CA ALA A 48 5.55 24.50 3.36
C ALA A 48 6.08 23.93 4.69
N THR A 49 5.96 22.63 4.84
CA THR A 49 6.61 21.84 5.90
C THR A 49 7.64 20.87 5.33
N THR A 50 7.47 20.51 4.05
CA THR A 50 8.37 19.63 3.31
C THR A 50 8.62 20.20 1.92
N LEU A 51 9.86 20.14 1.45
CA LEU A 51 10.23 20.41 0.07
C LEU A 51 10.59 19.11 -0.63
N ARG A 52 9.86 18.78 -1.70
CA ARG A 52 10.19 17.67 -2.58
C ARG A 52 11.11 18.17 -3.68
N LEU A 53 12.26 17.51 -3.80
CA LEU A 53 13.28 17.81 -4.79
C LEU A 53 13.03 16.95 -6.03
N ASP A 54 12.44 17.54 -7.07
CA ASP A 54 12.26 16.87 -8.35
C ASP A 54 13.52 17.05 -9.23
N GLY A 55 14.36 16.02 -9.21
CA GLY A 55 15.63 15.98 -9.93
C GLY A 55 16.77 15.42 -9.09
N ASN A 56 17.89 15.09 -9.75
CA ASN A 56 19.14 14.79 -9.06
C ASN A 56 19.94 16.08 -8.88
N PHE A 57 20.49 16.29 -7.68
CA PHE A 57 21.63 17.19 -7.50
C PHE A 57 22.90 16.31 -7.39
N ASP A 58 23.93 16.80 -6.71
CA ASP A 58 25.24 16.15 -6.60
C ASP A 58 25.37 15.19 -5.39
N GLY A 59 24.30 15.02 -4.62
CA GLY A 59 24.26 14.24 -3.38
C GLY A 59 24.68 15.05 -2.15
N LEU A 60 25.66 15.94 -2.29
CA LEU A 60 26.13 16.82 -1.22
C LEU A 60 25.08 17.90 -0.92
N THR A 61 24.48 18.46 -1.97
CA THR A 61 23.42 19.48 -1.85
C THR A 61 22.25 18.96 -1.03
N GLU A 62 21.74 17.76 -1.36
CA GLU A 62 20.63 17.14 -0.64
C GLU A 62 21.03 16.83 0.82
N ALA A 63 22.26 16.37 1.04
CA ALA A 63 22.77 16.09 2.38
C ALA A 63 22.82 17.35 3.24
N LEU A 64 23.33 18.47 2.73
CA LEU A 64 23.35 19.74 3.44
C LEU A 64 21.94 20.32 3.66
N LEU A 65 21.04 20.20 2.67
CA LEU A 65 19.66 20.65 2.83
C LEU A 65 18.92 19.88 3.92
N SER A 66 19.27 18.62 4.17
CA SER A 66 18.71 17.86 5.30
C SER A 66 19.05 18.44 6.67
N THR A 67 20.00 19.38 6.76
CA THR A 67 20.37 20.11 7.99
C THR A 67 20.01 21.60 7.94
N ASN A 68 19.04 22.00 7.11
CA ASN A 68 18.59 23.39 7.02
C ASN A 68 18.08 23.94 8.37
N ASN A 69 18.11 25.26 8.51
CA ASN A 69 17.76 25.96 9.75
C ASN A 69 16.25 26.22 9.92
N ASP A 70 15.44 25.92 8.90
CA ASP A 70 14.02 26.29 8.83
C ASP A 70 13.08 25.15 9.28
N ASN A 71 13.65 24.02 9.75
CA ASN A 71 12.91 22.82 10.14
C ASN A 71 12.00 22.31 9.01
N ILE A 72 12.42 22.50 7.76
CA ILE A 72 11.76 21.96 6.58
C ILE A 72 12.33 20.57 6.30
N LYS A 73 11.45 19.58 6.12
CA LYS A 73 11.89 18.26 5.67
C LYS A 73 12.24 18.29 4.19
N ILE A 74 13.23 17.49 3.82
CA ILE A 74 13.61 17.30 2.42
C ILE A 74 13.07 15.96 1.95
N GLN A 75 12.24 15.97 0.91
CA GLN A 75 11.69 14.79 0.29
C GLN A 75 12.41 14.50 -1.03
N LEU A 76 12.95 13.30 -1.14
CA LEU A 76 13.74 12.87 -2.28
C LEU A 76 12.89 12.04 -3.24
N ASN A 77 13.25 12.04 -4.53
CA ASN A 77 12.59 11.20 -5.51
C ASN A 77 13.03 9.72 -5.34
N ALA A 78 12.11 8.88 -4.88
CA ALA A 78 12.40 7.47 -4.63
C ALA A 78 12.51 6.64 -5.93
N SER A 79 11.98 7.15 -7.04
CA SER A 79 11.91 6.48 -8.34
C SER A 79 13.16 6.62 -9.21
N LEU A 80 14.21 7.30 -8.73
CA LEU A 80 15.49 7.41 -9.47
C LEU A 80 16.24 6.07 -9.63
N MET A 81 15.83 5.04 -8.89
CA MET A 81 16.23 3.63 -9.06
C MET A 81 17.74 3.40 -9.27
N ASN A 82 18.56 4.09 -8.49
CA ASN A 82 20.02 4.05 -8.62
C ASN A 82 20.72 4.11 -7.24
N LYS A 83 21.98 4.58 -7.21
CA LYS A 83 22.78 4.74 -5.97
C LYS A 83 22.63 6.12 -5.30
N THR A 84 21.75 7.01 -5.78
CA THR A 84 21.60 8.39 -5.28
C THR A 84 21.46 8.44 -3.76
N ILE A 85 20.57 7.65 -3.15
CA ILE A 85 20.41 7.68 -1.69
C ILE A 85 21.68 7.27 -0.93
N SER A 86 22.42 6.27 -1.43
CA SER A 86 23.67 5.85 -0.79
C SER A 86 24.72 6.95 -0.85
N ASN A 87 24.77 7.70 -1.96
CA ASN A 87 25.64 8.86 -2.12
C ASN A 87 25.28 9.97 -1.12
N ILE A 88 24.00 10.36 -1.05
CA ILE A 88 23.50 11.39 -0.11
C ILE A 88 23.84 11.03 1.34
N ILE A 89 23.56 9.79 1.75
CA ILE A 89 23.87 9.32 3.11
C ILE A 89 25.39 9.32 3.38
N SER A 90 26.22 8.98 2.38
CA SER A 90 27.68 8.99 2.55
C SER A 90 28.27 10.39 2.77
N TYR A 91 27.56 11.45 2.36
CA TYR A 91 27.91 12.84 2.67
C TYR A 91 27.44 13.30 4.07
N GLY A 92 26.85 12.41 4.87
CA GLY A 92 26.44 12.72 6.24
C GLY A 92 25.06 13.36 6.36
N ALA A 93 24.16 13.12 5.39
CA ALA A 93 22.78 13.58 5.46
C ALA A 93 22.07 13.11 6.74
N ASN A 94 21.21 13.96 7.31
CA ASN A 94 20.39 13.67 8.47
C ASN A 94 19.12 12.87 8.05
N PRO A 95 19.05 11.55 8.31
CA PRO A 95 17.92 10.73 7.83
C PRO A 95 16.59 11.10 8.49
N LEU A 96 16.62 11.70 9.69
CA LEU A 96 15.41 12.11 10.41
C LEU A 96 14.70 13.30 9.75
N ASN A 97 15.44 14.11 9.00
CA ASN A 97 14.90 15.23 8.23
C ASN A 97 14.72 14.90 6.74
N LEU A 98 14.95 13.63 6.36
CA LEU A 98 14.71 13.12 5.03
C LEU A 98 13.41 12.31 4.98
N SER A 99 12.71 12.45 3.86
CA SER A 99 11.70 11.51 3.41
C SER A 99 11.95 11.20 1.93
N ALA A 100 11.25 10.21 1.39
CA ALA A 100 11.27 9.90 -0.02
C ALA A 100 9.85 9.67 -0.52
N LEU A 101 9.58 10.01 -1.76
CA LEU A 101 8.28 9.79 -2.39
C LEU A 101 8.50 9.27 -3.81
N HIS A 102 7.90 8.13 -4.12
CA HIS A 102 7.87 7.63 -5.49
C HIS A 102 7.10 8.58 -6.40
N ASN A 103 7.49 8.61 -7.68
CA ASN A 103 6.69 9.29 -8.69
C ASN A 103 5.32 8.63 -8.85
N PHE A 104 4.38 9.41 -9.38
CA PHE A 104 3.26 8.89 -10.14
C PHE A 104 3.57 8.94 -11.64
N TYR A 105 2.79 8.20 -12.44
CA TYR A 105 3.09 7.98 -13.85
C TYR A 105 1.86 8.27 -14.73
N PRO A 106 1.80 9.46 -15.37
CA PRO A 106 0.63 9.89 -16.13
C PRO A 106 0.34 9.11 -17.41
N GLN A 107 1.39 8.55 -18.02
CA GLN A 107 1.28 7.79 -19.26
C GLN A 107 0.96 6.33 -18.92
N GLU A 108 -0.05 5.75 -19.58
CA GLU A 108 -0.35 4.31 -19.47
C GLU A 108 0.90 3.44 -19.75
N TYR A 109 1.04 2.32 -19.01
CA TYR A 109 2.16 1.36 -19.09
C TYR A 109 3.52 1.89 -18.63
N SER A 110 3.60 3.09 -18.03
CA SER A 110 4.88 3.68 -17.58
C SER A 110 5.12 3.64 -16.07
N GLY A 111 4.13 3.16 -15.30
CA GLY A 111 4.24 2.96 -13.85
C GLY A 111 5.31 1.95 -13.46
N LEU A 112 5.69 1.95 -12.18
CA LEU A 112 6.74 1.06 -11.71
C LEU A 112 6.33 -0.41 -11.75
N ASP A 113 7.29 -1.23 -12.14
CA ASP A 113 7.27 -2.68 -11.92
C ASP A 113 7.33 -3.03 -10.42
N GLN A 114 6.68 -4.13 -10.05
CA GLN A 114 6.52 -4.57 -8.66
C GLN A 114 7.83 -5.01 -8.02
N ASP A 115 8.70 -5.70 -8.75
CA ASP A 115 9.95 -6.24 -8.22
C ASP A 115 10.99 -5.14 -8.08
N LEU A 116 11.07 -4.23 -9.06
CA LEU A 116 11.90 -3.03 -8.96
C LEU A 116 11.47 -2.14 -7.80
N PHE A 117 10.16 -1.91 -7.65
CA PHE A 117 9.61 -1.21 -6.47
C PHE A 117 10.08 -1.89 -5.18
N ASN A 118 9.86 -3.20 -5.04
CA ASN A 118 10.25 -3.94 -3.83
C ASN A 118 11.74 -3.83 -3.52
N PHE A 119 12.60 -3.87 -4.53
CA PHE A 119 14.05 -3.78 -4.35
C PHE A 119 14.47 -2.40 -3.84
N PHE A 120 14.05 -1.33 -4.52
CA PHE A 120 14.47 0.02 -4.16
C PHE A 120 13.80 0.53 -2.88
N SER A 121 12.52 0.22 -2.66
CA SER A 121 11.80 0.64 -1.46
C SER A 121 12.40 0.05 -0.19
N LYS A 122 12.86 -1.21 -0.22
CA LYS A 122 13.63 -1.80 0.89
C LYS A 122 14.92 -1.05 1.17
N LYS A 123 15.63 -0.63 0.11
CA LYS A 123 16.89 0.10 0.24
C LYS A 123 16.67 1.47 0.90
N TRP A 124 15.68 2.24 0.45
CA TRP A 124 15.30 3.51 1.09
C TRP A 124 15.01 3.32 2.59
N ARG A 125 14.16 2.35 2.93
CA ARG A 125 13.79 2.07 4.31
C ARG A 125 14.95 1.56 5.17
N SER A 126 15.94 0.88 4.58
CA SER A 126 17.12 0.42 5.31
C SER A 126 17.97 1.56 5.90
N PHE A 127 17.83 2.77 5.37
CA PHE A 127 18.46 3.99 5.91
C PHE A 127 17.58 4.73 6.94
N GLY A 128 16.44 4.17 7.34
CA GLY A 128 15.51 4.81 8.27
C GLY A 128 14.68 5.94 7.67
N ILE A 129 14.67 6.08 6.33
CA ILE A 129 13.95 7.13 5.62
C ILE A 129 12.50 6.69 5.40
N LYS A 130 11.56 7.58 5.75
CA LYS A 130 10.14 7.38 5.47
C LYS A 130 9.85 7.45 3.98
N LEU A 131 9.09 6.49 3.46
CA LEU A 131 8.82 6.34 2.04
C LEU A 131 7.33 6.50 1.71
N GLY A 132 7.03 7.37 0.77
CA GLY A 132 5.69 7.61 0.25
C GLY A 132 5.44 6.93 -1.09
N VAL A 133 4.17 6.64 -1.36
CA VAL A 133 3.67 6.14 -2.64
C VAL A 133 2.38 6.86 -3.05
N PHE A 134 2.10 6.88 -4.34
CA PHE A 134 0.84 7.39 -4.88
C PHE A 134 -0.15 6.26 -5.19
N ILE A 135 -1.39 6.47 -4.77
CA ILE A 135 -2.58 5.78 -5.27
C ILE A 135 -3.40 6.77 -6.09
N THR A 136 -4.20 6.26 -7.01
CA THR A 136 -5.03 7.07 -7.89
C THR A 136 -6.50 6.81 -7.63
N LEU A 137 -7.33 7.84 -7.71
CA LEU A 137 -8.78 7.67 -7.66
C LEU A 137 -9.26 7.06 -8.99
N ASP A 138 -10.48 6.48 -9.00
CA ASP A 138 -11.12 5.96 -10.22
C ASP A 138 -12.01 7.03 -10.90
N GLY A 139 -11.93 7.19 -12.23
CA GLY A 139 -12.90 7.94 -13.04
C GLY A 139 -12.42 9.23 -13.73
N ALA A 140 -13.14 9.64 -14.78
CA ALA A 140 -12.75 10.67 -15.77
C ALA A 140 -12.73 12.13 -15.29
N ALA A 141 -13.26 12.44 -14.09
CA ALA A 141 -13.40 13.82 -13.60
C ALA A 141 -12.20 14.32 -12.76
N GLN A 142 -11.08 13.61 -12.82
CA GLN A 142 -9.94 13.87 -11.96
C GLN A 142 -8.94 14.81 -12.59
N THR A 143 -8.59 15.87 -11.87
CA THR A 143 -7.57 16.82 -12.29
C THR A 143 -6.19 16.33 -11.84
N GLY A 144 -5.33 16.07 -12.81
CA GLY A 144 -3.90 15.85 -12.62
C GLY A 144 -3.09 17.12 -12.96
N PRO A 145 -1.76 17.08 -12.81
CA PRO A 145 -0.90 18.23 -13.09
C PRO A 145 -0.64 18.46 -14.59
N TRP A 146 -0.95 17.48 -15.45
CA TRP A 146 -0.66 17.51 -16.89
C TRP A 146 -1.92 17.28 -17.72
N ASP A 147 -1.87 17.66 -19.00
CA ASP A 147 -2.95 17.43 -19.97
C ASP A 147 -3.24 15.94 -20.20
N ILE A 148 -2.22 15.09 -20.00
CA ILE A 148 -2.33 13.62 -20.04
C ILE A 148 -2.54 13.12 -18.62
N ASN A 149 -3.58 12.31 -18.40
CA ASN A 149 -3.95 11.79 -17.10
C ASN A 149 -4.64 10.41 -17.23
N ASP A 150 -3.86 9.38 -17.57
CA ASP A 150 -4.35 7.99 -17.67
C ASP A 150 -4.42 7.32 -16.28
N ASN A 151 -4.96 8.04 -15.29
CA ASN A 151 -4.72 7.83 -13.85
C ASN A 151 -3.23 7.96 -13.47
N LEU A 152 -2.93 8.24 -12.20
CA LEU A 152 -1.58 8.61 -11.76
C LEU A 152 -1.06 7.70 -10.63
N PRO A 153 -0.97 6.36 -10.80
CA PRO A 153 -0.45 5.48 -9.75
C PRO A 153 1.08 5.52 -9.67
N THR A 154 1.64 5.04 -8.56
CA THR A 154 3.07 4.67 -8.49
C THR A 154 3.36 3.33 -9.17
N LEU A 155 2.55 2.30 -8.89
CA LEU A 155 2.69 0.96 -9.49
C LEU A 155 1.80 0.84 -10.71
N GLU A 156 2.33 0.32 -11.82
CA GLU A 156 1.53 0.17 -13.05
C GLU A 156 0.33 -0.76 -12.82
N SER A 157 0.53 -1.83 -12.04
CA SER A 157 -0.53 -2.77 -11.68
C SER A 157 -1.72 -2.14 -10.94
N HIS A 158 -1.60 -0.90 -10.43
CA HIS A 158 -2.65 -0.20 -9.69
C HIS A 158 -3.54 0.68 -10.56
N ARG A 159 -3.15 0.97 -11.81
CA ARG A 159 -3.76 2.02 -12.66
C ARG A 159 -5.27 1.93 -12.77
N TYR A 160 -5.80 0.72 -12.80
CA TYR A 160 -7.23 0.44 -12.94
C TYR A 160 -7.78 -0.45 -11.82
N LEU A 161 -7.02 -0.60 -10.73
CA LEU A 161 -7.54 -1.30 -9.55
C LEU A 161 -8.43 -0.36 -8.75
N PRO A 162 -9.52 -0.88 -8.16
CA PRO A 162 -10.31 -0.10 -7.23
C PRO A 162 -9.44 0.55 -6.16
N LEU A 163 -9.74 1.80 -5.81
CA LEU A 163 -9.00 2.58 -4.80
C LEU A 163 -8.68 1.77 -3.52
N ASP A 164 -9.66 1.00 -3.03
CA ASP A 164 -9.50 0.17 -1.84
C ASP A 164 -8.47 -0.96 -2.02
N LEU A 165 -8.43 -1.55 -3.22
CA LEU A 165 -7.52 -2.64 -3.54
C LEU A 165 -6.09 -2.11 -3.73
N GLN A 166 -5.92 -0.91 -4.29
CA GLN A 166 -4.60 -0.25 -4.35
C GLN A 166 -4.01 -0.10 -2.93
N LEU A 167 -4.80 0.43 -1.99
CA LEU A 167 -4.42 0.56 -0.59
C LEU A 167 -4.08 -0.81 0.04
N ARG A 168 -4.98 -1.80 -0.08
CA ARG A 168 -4.76 -3.14 0.48
C ARG A 168 -3.54 -3.83 -0.12
N HIS A 169 -3.26 -3.60 -1.39
CA HIS A 169 -2.07 -4.12 -2.05
C HIS A 169 -0.78 -3.45 -1.53
N PHE A 170 -0.75 -2.12 -1.35
CA PHE A 170 0.39 -1.47 -0.68
C PHE A 170 0.58 -1.97 0.75
N LEU A 171 -0.49 -2.09 1.54
CA LEU A 171 -0.47 -2.71 2.87
C LEU A 171 0.06 -4.15 2.81
N ALA A 172 -0.25 -4.88 1.72
CA ALA A 172 0.31 -6.20 1.44
C ALA A 172 1.84 -6.13 1.21
N ILE A 173 2.34 -5.15 0.48
CA ILE A 173 3.76 -5.00 0.17
C ILE A 173 4.60 -4.59 1.39
N GLN A 174 4.09 -3.70 2.26
CA GLN A 174 4.72 -3.20 3.49
C GLN A 174 6.00 -2.36 3.33
N TYR A 175 6.43 -2.03 2.10
CA TYR A 175 7.60 -1.18 1.86
C TYR A 175 7.21 0.27 1.58
N PHE A 176 6.44 0.87 2.48
CA PHE A 176 6.06 2.28 2.47
C PHE A 176 5.67 2.72 3.89
N ASP A 177 5.55 4.02 4.12
CA ASP A 177 5.21 4.64 5.40
C ASP A 177 4.02 5.62 5.29
N PHE A 178 3.77 6.20 4.12
CA PHE A 178 2.60 7.05 3.87
C PHE A 178 2.11 6.93 2.42
N ILE A 179 0.85 7.31 2.19
CA ILE A 179 0.20 7.27 0.88
C ILE A 179 -0.33 8.66 0.57
N LEU A 180 -0.19 9.06 -0.69
CA LEU A 180 -0.83 10.25 -1.24
C LEU A 180 -1.79 9.86 -2.35
N ILE A 181 -2.90 10.58 -2.45
CA ILE A 181 -3.80 10.49 -3.60
C ILE A 181 -3.25 11.43 -4.66
N SER A 182 -2.95 10.91 -5.83
CA SER A 182 -2.28 11.63 -6.92
C SER A 182 -3.18 12.62 -7.67
N THR A 183 -4.50 12.45 -7.55
CA THR A 183 -5.51 13.20 -8.28
C THR A 183 -6.53 13.83 -7.34
N GLN A 184 -7.23 14.85 -7.82
CA GLN A 184 -8.27 15.55 -7.07
C GLN A 184 -9.54 15.75 -7.91
N PHE A 185 -10.72 15.88 -7.31
CA PHE A 185 -11.00 15.78 -5.86
C PHE A 185 -11.47 14.38 -5.48
N ALA A 186 -11.03 13.89 -4.31
CA ALA A 186 -11.58 12.68 -3.71
C ALA A 186 -12.98 12.96 -3.14
N THR A 187 -13.93 12.05 -3.36
CA THR A 187 -15.25 12.14 -2.73
C THR A 187 -15.20 11.69 -1.27
N GLU A 188 -16.20 12.09 -0.47
CA GLU A 188 -16.34 11.62 0.92
C GLU A 188 -16.44 10.09 0.99
N GLU A 189 -17.09 9.44 0.03
CA GLU A 189 -17.17 7.98 -0.04
C GLU A 189 -15.80 7.35 -0.29
N GLN A 190 -14.98 7.94 -1.18
CA GLN A 190 -13.62 7.47 -1.46
C GLN A 190 -12.69 7.66 -0.24
N LEU A 191 -12.76 8.82 0.42
CA LEU A 191 -12.01 9.08 1.65
C LEU A 191 -12.43 8.14 2.78
N LYS A 192 -13.74 7.92 2.95
CA LYS A 192 -14.28 6.96 3.92
C LYS A 192 -13.83 5.54 3.62
N CYS A 193 -13.82 5.14 2.34
CA CYS A 193 -13.31 3.84 1.91
C CYS A 193 -11.86 3.62 2.34
N LEU A 194 -10.99 4.62 2.15
CA LEU A 194 -9.60 4.56 2.61
C LEU A 194 -9.49 4.52 4.14
N ARG A 195 -10.25 5.36 4.85
CA ARG A 195 -10.24 5.46 6.31
C ARG A 195 -10.70 4.18 7.00
N ASP A 196 -11.73 3.54 6.47
CA ASP A 196 -12.36 2.36 7.10
C ASP A 196 -11.54 1.07 6.87
N ASN A 197 -10.43 1.13 6.11
CA ASN A 197 -9.48 0.02 5.98
C ASN A 197 -8.64 -0.19 7.26
N ASN A 198 -8.22 -1.43 7.49
CA ASN A 198 -7.31 -1.75 8.59
C ASN A 198 -5.84 -1.72 8.11
N PHE A 199 -5.12 -0.65 8.47
CA PHE A 199 -3.72 -0.44 8.09
C PHE A 199 -2.73 -1.42 8.74
N ASN A 200 -3.16 -2.21 9.73
CA ASN A 200 -2.30 -3.16 10.43
C ASN A 200 -2.42 -4.60 9.90
N LEU A 201 -3.45 -4.90 9.10
CA LEU A 201 -3.77 -6.26 8.67
C LEU A 201 -3.80 -6.39 7.15
N LEU A 202 -3.35 -7.54 6.66
CA LEU A 202 -3.69 -7.94 5.30
C LEU A 202 -5.18 -8.26 5.25
N THR A 203 -5.92 -7.62 4.34
CA THR A 203 -7.38 -7.80 4.27
C THR A 203 -7.76 -8.40 2.92
N PHE A 204 -8.44 -9.54 2.97
CA PHE A 204 -9.01 -10.20 1.80
C PHE A 204 -10.52 -9.96 1.75
N LYS A 205 -11.01 -9.45 0.63
CA LYS A 205 -12.43 -9.45 0.32
C LYS A 205 -12.80 -10.80 -0.29
N VAL A 206 -13.92 -11.39 0.15
CA VAL A 206 -14.36 -12.71 -0.30
C VAL A 206 -15.82 -12.66 -0.71
N GLN A 207 -16.11 -13.22 -1.88
CA GLN A 207 -17.45 -13.56 -2.32
C GLN A 207 -17.81 -14.91 -1.70
N LEU A 208 -18.70 -14.90 -0.71
CA LEU A 208 -19.07 -16.11 0.03
C LEU A 208 -19.90 -17.06 -0.84
N ASP A 209 -19.70 -18.35 -0.61
CA ASP A 209 -20.55 -19.39 -1.15
C ASP A 209 -21.96 -19.29 -0.55
N LYS A 210 -22.98 -19.53 -1.39
CA LYS A 210 -24.39 -19.41 -0.98
C LYS A 210 -24.80 -20.40 0.12
N ASP A 211 -24.11 -21.53 0.20
CA ASP A 211 -24.43 -22.62 1.12
C ASP A 211 -23.52 -22.60 2.37
N ILE A 212 -22.79 -21.49 2.60
CA ILE A 212 -21.98 -21.29 3.80
C ILE A 212 -22.86 -21.31 5.05
N THR A 213 -22.49 -22.10 6.06
CA THR A 213 -23.27 -22.16 7.30
C THR A 213 -22.99 -20.96 8.21
N SER A 214 -23.85 -20.73 9.20
CA SER A 214 -23.64 -19.65 10.19
C SER A 214 -22.36 -19.83 10.99
N LEU A 215 -22.03 -21.06 11.39
CA LEU A 215 -20.78 -21.37 12.09
C LEU A 215 -19.56 -21.13 11.20
N GLU A 216 -19.62 -21.61 9.95
CA GLU A 216 -18.57 -21.41 8.96
C GLU A 216 -18.29 -19.90 8.74
N LYS A 217 -19.36 -19.11 8.58
CA LYS A 217 -19.28 -17.65 8.44
C LYS A 217 -18.71 -16.99 9.71
N GLU A 218 -19.07 -17.48 10.90
CA GLU A 218 -18.51 -17.00 12.15
C GLU A 218 -16.99 -17.23 12.24
N ILE A 219 -16.56 -18.47 11.99
CA ILE A 219 -15.15 -18.87 12.00
C ILE A 219 -14.34 -17.99 11.03
N LEU A 220 -14.91 -17.72 9.85
CA LEU A 220 -14.23 -16.97 8.79
C LEU A 220 -14.15 -15.46 9.05
N LEU A 221 -15.20 -14.85 9.61
CA LEU A 221 -15.31 -13.39 9.66
C LEU A 221 -15.01 -12.80 11.04
N LYS A 222 -15.17 -13.58 12.12
CA LYS A 222 -15.01 -13.08 13.50
C LYS A 222 -13.72 -13.51 14.17
N HIS A 223 -13.07 -14.58 13.71
CA HIS A 223 -11.85 -15.07 14.32
C HIS A 223 -10.63 -14.25 13.88
N ASP A 224 -9.67 -14.03 14.78
CA ASP A 224 -8.38 -13.44 14.42
C ASP A 224 -7.52 -14.44 13.67
N HIS A 225 -7.13 -14.12 12.45
CA HIS A 225 -6.35 -15.04 11.63
C HIS A 225 -4.91 -14.59 11.47
N TYR A 226 -4.02 -15.59 11.42
CA TYR A 226 -2.66 -15.41 10.94
C TYR A 226 -2.23 -16.61 10.12
N ILE A 227 -1.30 -16.37 9.20
CA ILE A 227 -0.70 -17.41 8.39
C ILE A 227 0.30 -18.19 9.23
N ARG A 228 0.13 -19.49 9.34
CA ARG A 228 1.08 -20.35 10.05
C ARG A 228 2.47 -20.30 9.41
N GLY A 229 3.52 -20.38 10.23
CA GLY A 229 4.91 -20.15 9.84
C GLY A 229 5.47 -21.10 8.77
N ASP A 230 5.08 -22.37 8.80
CA ASP A 230 5.45 -23.41 7.84
C ASP A 230 4.56 -23.34 6.58
N LEU A 231 4.61 -22.19 5.90
CA LEU A 231 3.75 -21.87 4.76
C LEU A 231 4.01 -22.80 3.57
N SER A 232 2.95 -23.48 3.12
CA SER A 232 2.97 -24.29 1.90
C SER A 232 2.87 -23.44 0.64
N ALA A 233 3.45 -23.93 -0.45
CA ALA A 233 3.25 -23.37 -1.78
C ALA A 233 1.81 -23.52 -2.29
N PHE A 234 1.03 -24.48 -1.75
CA PHE A 234 -0.32 -24.77 -2.20
C PHE A 234 -1.41 -24.08 -1.39
N ILE A 235 -1.23 -24.00 -0.06
CA ILE A 235 -2.24 -23.46 0.84
C ILE A 235 -1.62 -22.60 1.94
N ALA A 236 -2.24 -21.46 2.19
CA ALA A 236 -2.00 -20.68 3.40
C ALA A 236 -2.97 -21.13 4.48
N ARG A 237 -2.51 -21.28 5.72
CA ARG A 237 -3.27 -21.96 6.78
C ARG A 237 -3.40 -21.07 8.01
N SER A 238 -4.63 -20.85 8.46
CA SER A 238 -4.98 -20.25 9.75
C SER A 238 -5.46 -21.35 10.68
N THR A 239 -4.56 -21.79 11.57
CA THR A 239 -4.72 -23.06 12.30
C THR A 239 -5.24 -22.94 13.71
N VAL A 240 -5.48 -21.74 14.22
CA VAL A 240 -6.06 -21.51 15.55
C VAL A 240 -7.56 -21.81 15.59
N PRO A 241 -8.38 -21.45 14.57
CA PRO A 241 -9.82 -21.65 14.67
C PRO A 241 -10.22 -23.11 14.93
N ARG A 242 -9.51 -24.11 14.38
CA ARG A 242 -9.76 -25.54 14.69
C ARG A 242 -9.65 -25.92 16.17
N LYS A 243 -8.92 -25.13 16.98
CA LYS A 243 -8.80 -25.33 18.43
C LYS A 243 -9.96 -24.66 19.15
N THR A 244 -10.31 -23.44 18.73
CA THR A 244 -11.43 -22.66 19.27
C THR A 244 -12.75 -23.39 19.06
N TYR A 245 -12.95 -23.97 17.87
CA TYR A 245 -14.16 -24.66 17.45
C TYR A 245 -13.99 -26.19 17.43
N LEU A 246 -13.22 -26.73 18.39
CA LEU A 246 -12.89 -28.17 18.42
C LEU A 246 -14.14 -29.04 18.58
N ASN A 247 -15.12 -28.58 19.36
CA ASN A 247 -16.33 -29.33 19.70
C ASN A 247 -17.49 -29.09 18.72
N ASP A 248 -17.39 -28.09 17.85
CA ASP A 248 -18.41 -27.76 16.86
C ASP A 248 -18.30 -28.66 15.62
N SER A 249 -19.43 -29.01 15.00
CA SER A 249 -19.46 -29.82 13.77
C SER A 249 -19.35 -28.91 12.54
N VAL A 250 -18.47 -29.29 11.61
CA VAL A 250 -18.39 -28.69 10.27
C VAL A 250 -18.75 -29.79 9.28
N PRO A 251 -20.05 -30.04 9.01
CA PRO A 251 -20.47 -31.16 8.19
C PRO A 251 -19.96 -30.98 6.75
N PRO A 252 -19.64 -32.08 6.03
CA PRO A 252 -19.22 -32.00 4.64
C PRO A 252 -20.33 -31.39 3.78
N ARG A 253 -19.96 -30.45 2.91
CA ARG A 253 -20.85 -29.85 1.91
C ARG A 253 -20.40 -30.25 0.50
N ASP A 254 -21.37 -30.37 -0.39
CA ASP A 254 -21.10 -30.69 -1.79
C ASP A 254 -20.45 -29.51 -2.50
N PHE A 255 -19.44 -29.83 -3.32
CA PHE A 255 -18.82 -28.88 -4.24
C PHE A 255 -18.51 -29.61 -5.53
N LEU A 256 -19.21 -29.24 -6.60
CA LEU A 256 -19.23 -30.01 -7.86
C LEU A 256 -17.91 -29.95 -8.64
N HIS A 257 -17.04 -28.99 -8.33
CA HIS A 257 -15.76 -28.86 -9.02
C HIS A 257 -14.73 -29.87 -8.49
N LYS A 258 -13.98 -30.45 -9.44
CA LYS A 258 -12.90 -31.43 -9.16
C LYS A 258 -11.68 -30.83 -8.47
N TYR A 259 -11.52 -29.50 -8.54
CA TYR A 259 -10.35 -28.78 -8.03
C TYR A 259 -10.78 -27.49 -7.36
N PHE A 260 -10.02 -27.09 -6.35
CA PHE A 260 -10.01 -25.72 -5.84
C PHE A 260 -8.91 -24.92 -6.56
N GLN A 261 -9.20 -23.67 -6.87
CA GLN A 261 -8.36 -22.75 -7.63
C GLN A 261 -7.65 -21.74 -6.72
N PRO A 262 -6.55 -21.12 -7.16
CA PRO A 262 -5.94 -19.99 -6.43
C PRO A 262 -6.97 -18.90 -6.12
N GLY A 263 -7.01 -18.44 -4.88
CA GLY A 263 -8.00 -17.47 -4.38
C GLY A 263 -9.24 -18.11 -3.74
N ASP A 264 -9.43 -19.43 -3.85
CA ASP A 264 -10.49 -20.11 -3.11
C ASP A 264 -10.19 -20.13 -1.62
N ILE A 265 -11.23 -19.90 -0.83
CA ILE A 265 -11.23 -20.09 0.62
C ILE A 265 -11.90 -21.42 0.92
N VAL A 266 -11.19 -22.27 1.67
CA VAL A 266 -11.68 -23.60 2.02
C VAL A 266 -11.45 -23.90 3.49
N MET A 267 -12.29 -24.77 4.05
CA MET A 267 -12.15 -25.24 5.43
C MET A 267 -12.22 -26.76 5.46
N PRO A 268 -11.26 -27.46 6.08
CA PRO A 268 -11.42 -28.87 6.34
C PRO A 268 -12.67 -29.12 7.19
N ASN A 269 -13.48 -30.09 6.76
CA ASN A 269 -14.73 -30.48 7.40
C ASN A 269 -14.51 -31.67 8.35
N ASP A 270 -15.59 -32.22 8.90
CA ASP A 270 -15.57 -33.33 9.85
C ASP A 270 -14.83 -34.58 9.33
N LYS A 271 -14.81 -34.81 8.00
CA LYS A 271 -14.06 -35.91 7.39
C LYS A 271 -12.54 -35.72 7.49
N TYR A 272 -12.07 -34.52 7.82
CA TYR A 272 -10.65 -34.20 7.98
C TYR A 272 -10.18 -34.16 9.44
N LEU A 273 -10.96 -34.72 10.37
CA LEU A 273 -10.57 -35.05 11.74
C LEU A 273 -9.83 -33.89 12.43
N LYS A 274 -8.55 -34.08 12.78
CA LYS A 274 -7.71 -33.10 13.48
C LYS A 274 -7.54 -31.75 12.76
N TYR A 275 -7.89 -31.65 11.48
CA TYR A 275 -7.80 -30.42 10.70
C TYR A 275 -9.14 -29.67 10.59
N LYS A 276 -10.25 -30.28 11.03
CA LYS A 276 -11.60 -29.70 11.01
C LYS A 276 -11.59 -28.28 11.57
N GLY A 277 -12.18 -27.32 10.85
CA GLY A 277 -12.30 -25.94 11.33
C GLY A 277 -11.10 -25.04 11.05
N GLU A 278 -10.06 -25.53 10.34
CA GLU A 278 -8.94 -24.70 9.89
C GLU A 278 -9.32 -23.83 8.69
N VAL A 279 -9.07 -22.52 8.71
CA VAL A 279 -9.30 -21.68 7.51
C VAL A 279 -8.08 -21.76 6.59
N GLN A 280 -8.30 -22.07 5.32
CA GLN A 280 -7.25 -22.23 4.31
C GLN A 280 -7.51 -21.33 3.09
N ILE A 281 -6.45 -20.65 2.63
CA ILE A 281 -6.45 -19.89 1.37
C ILE A 281 -5.68 -20.71 0.34
N VAL A 282 -6.32 -21.05 -0.78
CA VAL A 282 -5.68 -21.79 -1.86
C VAL A 282 -4.78 -20.86 -2.67
N ARG A 283 -3.52 -21.28 -2.88
CA ARG A 283 -2.48 -20.51 -3.60
C ARG A 283 -2.08 -21.17 -4.92
N LYS A 284 -2.22 -22.49 -5.01
CA LYS A 284 -2.07 -23.29 -6.23
C LYS A 284 -3.21 -24.28 -6.30
N GLN A 285 -3.58 -24.68 -7.52
CA GLN A 285 -4.67 -25.63 -7.73
C GLN A 285 -4.46 -26.92 -6.89
N ILE A 286 -5.49 -27.33 -6.16
CA ILE A 286 -5.51 -28.57 -5.37
C ILE A 286 -6.75 -29.41 -5.70
N LYS A 287 -6.64 -30.73 -5.59
CA LYS A 287 -7.76 -31.64 -5.83
C LYS A 287 -8.82 -31.51 -4.73
N ASN A 288 -10.09 -31.47 -5.13
CA ASN A 288 -11.20 -31.64 -4.22
C ASN A 288 -11.41 -33.15 -3.96
N ASP A 289 -11.21 -33.55 -2.70
CA ASP A 289 -11.37 -34.93 -2.23
C ASP A 289 -12.54 -35.08 -1.23
N GLY A 290 -13.40 -34.05 -1.13
CA GLY A 290 -14.56 -34.02 -0.24
C GLY A 290 -14.27 -33.81 1.24
N ARG A 291 -13.00 -33.63 1.63
CA ARG A 291 -12.61 -33.36 3.04
C ARG A 291 -12.52 -31.88 3.36
N ARG A 292 -12.79 -31.01 2.39
CA ARG A 292 -12.82 -29.55 2.54
C ARG A 292 -14.12 -29.01 1.96
N ASN A 293 -14.74 -28.11 2.70
CA ASN A 293 -15.87 -27.32 2.23
C ASN A 293 -15.36 -26.06 1.52
N TYR A 294 -16.05 -25.66 0.46
CA TYR A 294 -15.81 -24.42 -0.28
C TYR A 294 -16.57 -23.26 0.38
N PHE A 295 -15.87 -22.18 0.75
CA PHE A 295 -16.48 -21.07 1.48
C PHE A 295 -16.72 -19.85 0.63
N GLY A 296 -16.08 -19.78 -0.52
CA GLY A 296 -16.06 -18.60 -1.35
C GLY A 296 -14.70 -18.39 -1.98
N LYS A 297 -14.57 -17.27 -2.67
CA LYS A 297 -13.35 -16.91 -3.41
C LYS A 297 -13.06 -15.43 -3.28
N LEU A 298 -11.78 -15.09 -3.41
CA LEU A 298 -11.37 -13.73 -3.68
C LEU A 298 -11.94 -13.29 -5.05
N PRO A 299 -12.37 -12.03 -5.20
CA PRO A 299 -12.53 -11.44 -6.52
C PRO A 299 -11.27 -11.61 -7.36
N SER A 300 -11.41 -11.79 -8.68
CA SER A 300 -10.25 -12.02 -9.57
C SER A 300 -9.19 -10.91 -9.48
N SER A 301 -9.62 -9.66 -9.28
CA SER A 301 -8.72 -8.51 -9.06
C SER A 301 -7.89 -8.63 -7.79
N ASP A 302 -8.48 -9.19 -6.72
CA ASP A 302 -7.86 -9.33 -5.41
C ASP A 302 -6.82 -10.45 -5.35
N CYS A 303 -6.77 -11.32 -6.37
CA CYS A 303 -5.80 -12.41 -6.44
C CYS A 303 -4.33 -11.91 -6.45
N ILE A 304 -4.08 -10.66 -6.83
CA ILE A 304 -2.75 -10.02 -6.70
C ILE A 304 -2.20 -10.07 -5.26
N LEU A 305 -3.08 -10.15 -4.25
CA LEU A 305 -2.70 -10.23 -2.84
C LEU A 305 -2.12 -11.60 -2.44
N LEU A 306 -2.34 -12.65 -3.23
CA LEU A 306 -1.89 -14.02 -2.92
C LEU A 306 -0.35 -14.13 -2.89
N ASP A 307 0.33 -13.32 -3.69
CA ASP A 307 1.80 -13.25 -3.76
C ASP A 307 2.41 -12.64 -2.50
N PHE A 308 1.60 -11.92 -1.72
CA PHE A 308 2.03 -11.24 -0.49
C PHE A 308 1.63 -12.00 0.78
N ILE A 309 1.10 -13.21 0.64
CA ILE A 309 0.90 -14.14 1.76
C ILE A 309 2.28 -14.61 2.25
N LYS A 310 2.62 -14.23 3.48
CA LYS A 310 3.90 -14.56 4.14
C LYS A 310 3.65 -15.29 5.47
N PRO A 311 4.60 -16.11 5.94
CA PRO A 311 4.60 -16.69 7.29
C PRO A 311 4.30 -15.66 8.38
N TRP A 312 3.53 -16.06 9.40
CA TRP A 312 3.18 -15.27 10.59
C TRP A 312 2.39 -14.00 10.35
N ARG A 313 2.00 -13.73 9.11
CA ARG A 313 1.25 -12.54 8.77
C ARG A 313 -0.18 -12.62 9.30
N ALA A 314 -0.57 -11.65 10.11
CA ALA A 314 -1.96 -11.48 10.51
C ALA A 314 -2.81 -11.01 9.32
N PHE A 315 -4.03 -11.52 9.22
CA PHE A 315 -4.95 -11.14 8.16
C PHE A 315 -6.41 -11.16 8.63
N LYS A 316 -7.27 -10.48 7.88
CA LYS A 316 -8.71 -10.48 8.07
C LYS A 316 -9.41 -10.82 6.77
N ILE A 317 -10.54 -11.50 6.88
CA ILE A 317 -11.45 -11.75 5.76
C ILE A 317 -12.71 -10.91 5.99
N ILE A 318 -13.15 -10.23 4.94
CA ILE A 318 -14.40 -9.48 4.92
C ILE A 318 -15.23 -9.91 3.71
N GLU A 319 -16.56 -9.91 3.88
CA GLU A 319 -17.49 -10.20 2.81
C GLU A 319 -17.56 -9.02 1.83
N VAL A 320 -17.59 -9.31 0.53
CA VAL A 320 -17.96 -8.33 -0.49
C VAL A 320 -19.44 -8.00 -0.30
N LYS A 321 -19.77 -6.74 -0.05
CA LYS A 321 -21.15 -6.27 0.09
C LYS A 321 -21.80 -6.03 -1.27
#